data_AF-A0A357JCE5-F1
#
_entry.id   AF-A0A357JCE5-F1
#
_cell.length_a   1.000
_cell.length_b   1.000
_cell.length_c   1.000
_cell.angle_alpha   90.00
_cell.angle_beta   90.00
_cell.angle_gamma   90.00
#
_symmetry.space_group_name_H-M   'P 1'
#
loop_
_entity.id
_entity.type
_entity.pdbx_description
1 polymer ?
#
loop_
_entity_poly.entity_id
_entity_poly.type
_entity_poly.pdbx_seq_one_letter_code
_entity_poly.pdbx_strand_id
1 'polypeptide(L)'
;ELAKKNLDKNFIVVELNKTIAGYCLKKIDESKLSNIKLLAIDFYKMVEVIKPDFFSGIFLNFSDPWPKKRHEKRRLTSDDFFIAYNKILKLNHCIYFKSDNDDFYEYSYKQAKLFNFEIIYNNINYKDDDNFDAFTEYETKFINKGIKIKRFICKKITEDLKVLSKLEEKYFKEITQLFGPSGSENEVRDYLKNEFNKLGFEKIKDNLGSIFAYKKSNSKNPKKVMICAHMDEVGFYVGNILNNGMIKPLSVGGFNYNSLQAQRVILLNNKNEKINGTIDTTPPHLLGNNNGIVNNDNLLMDFGFDSNKDANEFGVTIGCPIICKGDFEYSYDKKSIISKAIDDRYGIILGLIILHELKNLDLPYDLYVGGTVQEEVGCRGANTATYTIKPDLAIVLDCSPARDSLGRNGQLGILGEGVLIRHFDRSYIANRKLLNMQIDACIKTNSKYQYFDSPGGTDAGVIHKSLDGVLTLTHCICARSIHTSSSIMRISDYIDAKNSLLYLLKNLTSESIEGLNE
;
A
#
# COMPACT_ATOMS: atom_id res chain seq x y z
N GLU A 1 5.88 33.42 -27.84
CA GLU A 1 4.43 33.74 -27.80
C GLU A 1 3.80 33.82 -26.41
N LEU A 2 3.64 32.73 -25.64
CA LEU A 2 2.99 32.80 -24.30
C LEU A 2 3.61 33.86 -23.37
N ALA A 3 4.94 33.85 -23.23
CA ALA A 3 5.66 34.84 -22.43
C ALA A 3 5.50 36.28 -22.95
N LYS A 4 5.41 36.45 -24.27
CA LYS A 4 5.22 37.75 -24.92
C LYS A 4 3.82 38.33 -24.64
N LYS A 5 2.79 37.48 -24.59
CA LYS A 5 1.40 37.87 -24.29
C LYS A 5 1.15 38.10 -22.78
N ASN A 6 2.02 37.60 -21.90
CA ASN A 6 1.83 37.63 -20.43
C ASN A 6 3.10 38.20 -19.75
N LEU A 7 3.38 39.49 -19.97
CA LEU A 7 4.58 40.14 -19.43
C LEU A 7 4.59 40.24 -17.89
N ASP A 8 3.42 40.09 -17.26
CA ASP A 8 3.21 40.03 -15.81
C ASP A 8 3.61 38.69 -15.18
N LYS A 9 3.88 37.65 -16.00
CA LYS A 9 4.19 36.29 -15.53
C LYS A 9 5.59 35.88 -15.96
N ASN A 10 6.25 35.11 -15.10
CA ASN A 10 7.54 34.49 -15.40
C ASN A 10 7.34 33.06 -15.94
N PHE A 11 8.12 32.70 -16.95
CA PHE A 11 8.10 31.39 -17.60
C PHE A 11 9.44 30.71 -17.47
N ILE A 12 9.41 29.41 -17.18
CA ILE A 12 10.59 28.55 -17.16
C ILE A 12 10.37 27.45 -18.19
N VAL A 13 11.32 27.33 -19.13
CA VAL A 13 11.42 26.21 -20.05
C VAL A 13 12.38 25.20 -19.42
N VAL A 14 11.99 23.93 -19.38
CA VAL A 14 12.83 22.83 -18.88
C VAL A 14 13.08 21.88 -20.04
N GLU A 15 14.35 21.66 -20.38
CA GLU A 15 14.74 20.81 -21.51
C GLU A 15 16.00 20.00 -21.17
N LEU A 16 15.92 18.68 -21.32
CA LEU A 16 17.05 17.79 -21.03
C LEU A 16 18.01 17.69 -22.22
N ASN A 17 17.49 17.77 -23.45
CA ASN A 17 18.30 17.68 -24.67
C ASN A 17 19.04 18.99 -24.92
N LYS A 18 20.36 18.99 -24.72
CA LYS A 18 21.22 20.17 -24.88
C LYS A 18 21.13 20.83 -26.26
N THR A 19 20.92 20.05 -27.32
CA THR A 19 20.77 20.60 -28.68
C THR A 19 19.47 21.38 -28.81
N ILE A 20 18.35 20.81 -28.34
CA ILE A 20 17.04 21.49 -28.35
C ILE A 20 17.08 22.72 -27.43
N ALA A 21 17.69 22.58 -26.25
CA ALA A 21 17.92 23.68 -25.31
C ALA A 21 18.68 24.84 -25.98
N GLY A 22 19.71 24.56 -26.78
CA GLY A 22 20.44 25.58 -27.55
C GLY A 22 19.55 26.35 -28.54
N TYR A 23 18.67 25.66 -29.27
CA TYR A 23 17.69 26.31 -30.15
C TYR A 23 16.69 27.16 -29.37
N CYS A 24 16.21 26.67 -28.22
CA CYS A 24 15.33 27.44 -27.34
C CYS A 24 16.01 28.70 -26.81
N LEU A 25 17.27 28.60 -26.37
CA LEU A 25 18.03 29.74 -25.85
C LEU A 25 18.19 30.83 -26.91
N LYS A 26 18.57 30.46 -28.15
CA LYS A 26 18.68 31.41 -29.25
C LYS A 26 17.37 32.18 -29.50
N LYS A 27 16.23 31.48 -29.50
CA LYS A 27 14.91 32.13 -29.64
C LYS A 27 14.56 33.04 -28.47
N ILE A 28 14.94 32.67 -27.25
CA ILE A 28 14.75 33.51 -26.05
C ILE A 28 15.58 34.79 -26.19
N ASP A 29 16.86 34.68 -26.55
CA ASP A 29 17.76 35.82 -26.72
C ASP A 29 17.28 36.77 -27.83
N GLU A 30 16.88 36.23 -28.98
CA GLU A 30 16.31 37.00 -30.10
C GLU A 30 15.01 37.73 -29.73
N SER A 31 14.20 37.15 -28.84
CA SER A 31 12.93 37.76 -28.40
C SER A 31 13.11 38.99 -27.49
N LYS A 32 14.28 39.13 -26.85
CA LYS A 32 14.60 40.17 -25.85
C LYS A 32 13.63 40.20 -24.65
N LEU A 33 12.91 39.11 -24.38
CA LEU A 33 12.00 39.01 -23.24
C LEU A 33 12.77 38.73 -21.94
N SER A 34 12.45 39.47 -20.87
CA SER A 34 13.07 39.28 -19.55
C SER A 34 12.34 38.24 -18.68
N ASN A 35 11.08 37.94 -19.00
CA ASN A 35 10.17 37.10 -18.22
C ASN A 35 10.17 35.62 -18.63
N ILE A 36 11.18 35.16 -19.38
CA ILE A 36 11.36 33.75 -19.75
C ILE A 36 12.80 33.32 -19.53
N LYS A 37 12.99 32.13 -18.95
CA LYS A 37 14.29 31.51 -18.70
C LYS A 37 14.29 30.04 -19.12
N LEU A 38 15.47 29.51 -19.40
CA LEU A 38 15.70 28.12 -19.77
C LEU A 38 16.53 27.42 -18.69
N LEU A 39 16.07 26.25 -18.26
CA LEU A 39 16.81 25.31 -17.44
C LEU A 39 17.13 24.06 -18.27
N ALA A 40 18.40 23.92 -18.64
CA ALA A 40 18.91 22.75 -19.37
C ALA A 40 19.22 21.59 -18.41
N ILE A 41 18.19 21.06 -17.74
CA ILE A 41 18.30 20.06 -16.68
C ILE A 41 17.23 18.97 -16.82
N ASP A 42 17.49 17.81 -16.24
CA ASP A 42 16.46 16.79 -16.02
C ASP A 42 15.33 17.32 -15.13
N PHE A 43 14.08 17.03 -15.50
CA PHE A 43 12.91 17.51 -14.79
C PHE A 43 12.88 17.04 -13.33
N TYR A 44 13.24 15.78 -13.04
CA TYR A 44 13.22 15.28 -11.67
C TYR A 44 14.29 15.96 -10.79
N LYS A 45 15.46 16.27 -11.36
CA LYS A 45 16.48 17.07 -10.66
C LYS A 45 16.00 18.48 -10.34
N MET A 46 15.21 19.10 -11.22
CA MET A 46 14.57 20.39 -10.91
C MET A 46 13.56 20.24 -9.75
N VAL A 47 12.74 19.19 -9.76
CA VAL A 47 11.73 18.91 -8.73
C VAL A 47 12.36 18.64 -7.35
N GLU A 48 13.60 18.15 -7.31
CA GLU A 48 14.36 17.94 -6.08
C GLU A 48 14.80 19.26 -5.42
N VAL A 49 15.16 20.27 -6.21
CA VAL A 49 15.72 21.53 -5.71
C VAL A 49 14.71 22.66 -5.58
N ILE A 50 13.56 22.55 -6.24
CA ILE A 50 12.52 23.58 -6.19
C ILE A 50 11.64 23.42 -4.96
N LYS A 51 11.16 24.55 -4.42
CA LYS A 51 10.19 24.54 -3.32
C LYS A 51 8.89 23.85 -3.76
N PRO A 52 8.19 23.12 -2.88
CA PRO A 52 6.82 22.70 -3.15
C PRO A 52 5.91 23.88 -3.49
N ASP A 53 4.83 23.62 -4.23
CA ASP A 53 3.81 24.62 -4.61
C ASP A 53 4.42 25.90 -5.21
N PHE A 54 5.44 25.74 -6.05
CA PHE A 54 6.16 26.85 -6.67
C PHE A 54 5.45 27.40 -7.91
N PHE A 55 4.98 26.51 -8.80
CA PHE A 55 4.42 26.88 -10.09
C PHE A 55 2.91 27.16 -10.02
N SER A 56 2.47 28.17 -10.78
CA SER A 56 1.05 28.50 -11.00
C SER A 56 0.51 27.91 -12.31
N GLY A 57 1.30 27.14 -13.04
CA GLY A 57 0.86 26.48 -14.26
C GLY A 57 1.96 25.64 -14.90
N ILE A 58 1.58 24.53 -15.52
CA ILE A 58 2.51 23.64 -16.24
C ILE A 58 1.96 23.42 -17.64
N PHE A 59 2.79 23.58 -18.67
CA PHE A 59 2.39 23.44 -20.07
C PHE A 59 3.07 22.23 -20.70
N LEU A 60 2.27 21.27 -21.16
CA LEU A 60 2.69 20.02 -21.81
C LEU A 60 2.11 20.01 -23.23
N ASN A 61 2.78 20.71 -24.14
CA ASN A 61 2.33 20.86 -25.52
C ASN A 61 3.15 19.95 -26.44
N PHE A 62 2.48 19.03 -27.14
CA PHE A 62 3.07 18.14 -28.16
C PHE A 62 4.26 17.32 -27.63
N SER A 63 4.16 16.85 -26.38
CA SER A 63 5.17 15.98 -25.77
C SER A 63 5.23 14.62 -26.48
N ASP A 64 6.41 13.98 -26.49
CA ASP A 64 6.61 12.69 -27.16
C ASP A 64 5.67 11.61 -26.59
N PRO A 65 4.88 10.93 -27.44
CA PRO A 65 3.88 9.97 -27.00
C PRO A 65 4.47 8.63 -26.50
N TRP A 66 5.72 8.31 -26.84
CA TRP A 66 6.39 7.04 -26.51
C TRP A 66 5.45 5.82 -26.65
N PRO A 67 5.13 5.38 -27.89
CA PRO A 67 4.00 4.47 -28.14
C PRO A 67 4.17 3.08 -27.51
N LYS A 68 5.41 2.62 -27.31
CA LYS A 68 5.69 1.30 -26.73
C LYS A 68 5.42 1.31 -25.22
N LYS A 69 4.64 0.36 -24.70
CA LYS A 69 4.32 0.20 -23.26
C LYS A 69 5.56 0.20 -22.35
N ARG A 70 6.65 -0.46 -22.78
CA ARG A 70 7.93 -0.46 -22.05
C ARG A 70 8.57 0.92 -21.84
N HIS A 71 8.13 1.95 -22.58
CA HIS A 71 8.59 3.33 -22.48
C HIS A 71 7.57 4.24 -21.76
N GLU A 72 6.50 3.70 -21.18
CA GLU A 72 5.43 4.46 -20.51
C GLU A 72 5.98 5.46 -19.48
N LYS A 73 6.99 5.07 -18.69
CA LYS A 73 7.65 5.95 -17.71
C LYS A 73 8.34 7.19 -18.31
N ARG A 74 8.58 7.22 -19.62
CA ARG A 74 9.17 8.37 -20.33
C ARG A 74 8.13 9.40 -20.77
N ARG A 75 6.85 9.03 -20.75
CA ARG A 75 5.74 9.95 -21.05
C ARG A 75 5.69 11.00 -19.95
N LEU A 76 5.65 12.28 -20.33
CA LEU A 76 5.52 13.41 -19.40
C LEU A 76 4.18 13.42 -18.64
N THR A 77 3.29 12.46 -18.89
CA THR A 77 2.00 12.25 -18.22
C THR A 77 1.93 10.87 -17.55
N SER A 78 3.07 10.23 -17.31
CA SER A 78 3.15 9.00 -16.50
C SER A 78 3.01 9.26 -15.01
N ASP A 79 2.85 8.17 -14.25
CA ASP A 79 2.64 8.19 -12.80
C ASP A 79 3.67 9.08 -12.07
N ASP A 80 4.96 8.87 -12.35
CA ASP A 80 6.06 9.61 -11.72
C ASP A 80 5.98 11.13 -12.03
N PHE A 81 5.50 11.53 -13.21
CA PHE A 81 5.34 12.94 -13.56
C PHE A 81 4.14 13.57 -12.86
N PHE A 82 2.99 12.92 -12.76
CA PHE A 82 1.85 13.48 -12.04
C PHE A 82 2.11 13.64 -10.53
N ILE A 83 2.87 12.71 -9.93
CA ILE A 83 3.36 12.86 -8.55
C ILE A 83 4.24 14.12 -8.44
N ALA A 84 5.20 14.27 -9.36
CA ALA A 84 6.08 15.43 -9.37
C ALA A 84 5.33 16.75 -9.64
N TYR A 85 4.35 16.76 -10.54
CA TYR A 85 3.51 17.93 -10.81
C TYR A 85 2.69 18.31 -9.59
N ASN A 86 2.09 17.34 -8.90
CA ASN A 86 1.36 17.60 -7.68
C ASN A 86 2.27 18.23 -6.60
N LYS A 87 3.53 17.79 -6.47
CA LYS A 87 4.49 18.38 -5.54
C LYS A 87 4.81 19.86 -5.85
N ILE A 88 4.96 20.24 -7.12
CA ILE A 88 5.48 21.57 -7.50
C ILE A 88 4.40 22.56 -7.94
N LEU A 89 3.19 22.09 -8.28
CA LEU A 89 2.09 22.94 -8.72
C LEU A 89 1.24 23.37 -7.53
N LYS A 90 0.93 24.66 -7.43
CA LYS A 90 0.04 25.19 -6.40
C LYS A 90 -1.36 24.60 -6.47
N LEU A 91 -2.02 24.47 -5.32
CA LEU A 91 -3.45 24.14 -5.25
C LEU A 91 -4.27 25.10 -6.13
N ASN A 92 -5.33 24.60 -6.76
CA ASN A 92 -6.23 25.30 -7.69
C ASN A 92 -5.57 25.83 -8.98
N HIS A 93 -4.32 25.46 -9.27
CA HIS A 93 -3.67 25.79 -10.53
C HIS A 93 -3.65 24.59 -11.49
N CYS A 94 -3.29 24.84 -12.75
CA CYS A 94 -3.59 23.93 -13.85
C CYS A 94 -2.36 23.38 -14.58
N ILE A 95 -2.52 22.18 -15.11
CA ILE A 95 -1.70 21.62 -16.18
C ILE A 95 -2.47 21.79 -17.49
N TYR A 96 -1.81 22.37 -18.49
CA TYR A 96 -2.34 22.59 -19.82
C TYR A 96 -1.71 21.57 -20.76
N PHE A 97 -2.53 20.70 -21.34
CA PHE A 97 -2.06 19.60 -22.19
C PHE A 97 -2.57 19.75 -23.63
N LYS A 98 -1.70 19.54 -24.61
CA LYS A 98 -2.04 19.46 -26.05
C LYS A 98 -1.31 18.29 -26.71
N SER A 99 -2.00 17.55 -27.57
CA SER A 99 -1.44 16.45 -28.36
C SER A 99 -2.16 16.33 -29.69
N ASP A 100 -1.43 15.98 -30.75
CA ASP A 100 -1.96 15.54 -32.04
C ASP A 100 -2.17 14.00 -32.09
N ASN A 101 -1.62 13.26 -31.13
CA ASN A 101 -1.73 11.80 -31.02
C ASN A 101 -2.90 11.37 -30.13
N ASP A 102 -3.77 10.50 -30.66
CA ASP A 102 -5.01 10.02 -30.01
C ASP A 102 -4.73 9.13 -28.79
N ASP A 103 -3.89 8.10 -28.95
CA ASP A 103 -3.60 7.14 -27.88
C ASP A 103 -2.93 7.83 -26.68
N PHE A 104 -2.02 8.75 -26.97
CA PHE A 104 -1.33 9.53 -25.94
C PHE A 104 -2.25 10.54 -25.25
N TYR A 105 -3.19 11.12 -25.99
CA TYR A 105 -4.22 11.97 -25.42
C TYR A 105 -5.09 11.20 -24.42
N GLU A 106 -5.65 10.07 -24.84
CA GLU A 106 -6.50 9.22 -24.01
C GLU A 106 -5.77 8.71 -22.76
N TYR A 107 -4.51 8.29 -22.93
CA TYR A 107 -3.64 7.92 -21.81
C TYR A 107 -3.48 9.08 -20.83
N SER A 108 -3.08 10.26 -21.31
CA SER A 108 -2.81 11.43 -20.47
C SER A 108 -4.04 11.94 -19.73
N TYR A 109 -5.20 11.90 -20.40
CA TYR A 109 -6.50 12.27 -19.83
C TYR A 109 -6.91 11.33 -18.68
N LYS A 110 -6.74 10.01 -18.86
CA LYS A 110 -7.00 9.02 -17.81
C LYS A 110 -6.02 9.17 -16.64
N GLN A 111 -4.75 9.42 -16.92
CA GLN A 111 -3.72 9.65 -15.90
C GLN A 111 -4.01 10.88 -15.05
N ALA A 112 -4.44 12.01 -15.64
CA ALA A 112 -4.84 13.19 -14.87
C ALA A 112 -5.93 12.85 -13.84
N LYS A 113 -6.97 12.12 -14.25
CA LYS A 113 -8.05 11.69 -13.35
C LYS A 113 -7.56 10.72 -12.27
N LEU A 114 -6.66 9.80 -12.63
CA LEU A 114 -6.09 8.83 -11.71
C LEU A 114 -5.36 9.52 -10.55
N PHE A 115 -4.62 10.58 -10.85
CA PHE A 115 -3.90 11.39 -9.85
C PHE A 115 -4.75 12.56 -9.31
N ASN A 116 -6.08 12.43 -9.33
CA ASN A 116 -7.04 13.39 -8.78
C ASN A 116 -6.85 14.84 -9.27
N PHE A 117 -6.44 15.04 -10.53
CA PHE A 117 -6.56 16.33 -11.20
C PHE A 117 -7.95 16.46 -11.83
N GLU A 118 -8.66 17.52 -11.50
CA GLU A 118 -9.98 17.82 -12.04
C GLU A 118 -9.87 18.28 -13.50
N ILE A 119 -10.53 17.61 -14.44
CA ILE A 119 -10.59 18.08 -15.83
C ILE A 119 -11.57 19.25 -15.89
N ILE A 120 -11.06 20.47 -16.10
CA ILE A 120 -11.89 21.69 -16.19
C ILE A 120 -12.16 22.14 -17.63
N TYR A 121 -11.44 21.57 -18.60
CA TYR A 121 -11.64 21.82 -20.02
C TYR A 121 -11.19 20.59 -20.84
N ASN A 122 -11.93 20.26 -21.89
CA ASN A 122 -11.66 19.13 -22.78
C ASN A 122 -12.17 19.45 -24.21
N ASN A 123 -11.29 19.38 -25.21
CA ASN A 123 -11.63 19.58 -26.61
C ASN A 123 -10.78 18.63 -27.49
N ILE A 124 -11.43 17.72 -28.20
CA ILE A 124 -10.78 16.75 -29.10
C ILE A 124 -10.48 17.30 -30.50
N ASN A 125 -10.88 18.55 -30.77
CA ASN A 125 -10.68 19.24 -32.04
C ASN A 125 -10.47 20.75 -31.79
N TYR A 126 -9.43 21.05 -31.04
CA TYR A 126 -9.01 22.40 -30.68
C TYR A 126 -8.73 23.24 -31.93
N LYS A 127 -9.35 24.42 -32.00
CA LYS A 127 -9.16 25.44 -33.05
C LYS A 127 -8.91 26.78 -32.33
N ASP A 128 -8.23 27.71 -33.00
CA ASP A 128 -7.68 28.96 -32.43
C ASP A 128 -8.72 29.94 -31.82
N ASP A 129 -10.02 29.59 -31.78
CA ASP A 129 -11.09 30.40 -31.22
C ASP A 129 -11.25 30.29 -29.69
N ASP A 130 -10.53 29.35 -29.07
CA ASP A 130 -10.43 29.21 -27.63
C ASP A 130 -9.45 30.28 -27.07
N ASN A 131 -9.99 31.42 -26.61
CA ASN A 131 -9.31 32.63 -26.06
C ASN A 131 -8.26 32.43 -24.91
N PHE A 132 -7.80 31.21 -24.67
CA PHE A 132 -6.98 30.80 -23.53
C PHE A 132 -5.48 30.62 -23.82
N ASP A 133 -5.01 30.68 -25.07
CA ASP A 133 -3.63 30.26 -25.40
C ASP A 133 -2.92 31.15 -26.43
N ALA A 134 -1.60 30.96 -26.53
CA ALA A 134 -0.83 31.51 -27.64
C ALA A 134 -0.66 30.44 -28.73
N PHE A 135 -1.35 30.63 -29.84
CA PHE A 135 -1.31 29.74 -30.99
C PHE A 135 0.06 29.78 -31.67
N THR A 136 0.60 28.60 -31.96
CA THR A 136 1.93 28.40 -32.52
C THR A 136 1.87 28.09 -34.01
N GLU A 137 2.96 28.39 -34.73
CA GLU A 137 3.12 28.01 -36.15
C GLU A 137 2.92 26.50 -36.38
N TYR A 138 3.29 25.68 -35.39
CA TYR A 138 3.08 24.24 -35.40
C TYR A 138 1.59 23.89 -35.46
N GLU A 139 0.79 24.50 -34.59
CA GLU A 139 -0.66 24.30 -34.54
C GLU A 139 -1.34 24.75 -35.83
N THR A 140 -0.98 25.92 -36.35
CA THR A 140 -1.47 26.42 -37.65
C THR A 140 -1.18 25.42 -38.76
N LYS A 141 0.06 24.93 -38.83
CA LYS A 141 0.47 23.95 -39.85
C LYS A 141 -0.31 22.64 -39.76
N PHE A 142 -0.59 22.16 -38.55
CA PHE A 142 -1.27 20.88 -38.34
C PHE A 142 -2.77 20.98 -38.65
N ILE A 143 -3.41 22.05 -38.22
CA ILE A 143 -4.82 22.33 -38.51
C ILE A 143 -5.03 22.53 -40.01
N ASN A 144 -4.14 23.26 -40.70
CA ASN A 144 -4.20 23.42 -42.16
C ASN A 144 -4.02 22.09 -42.92
N LYS A 145 -3.39 21.09 -42.30
CA LYS A 145 -3.27 19.72 -42.82
C LYS A 145 -4.45 18.81 -42.44
N GLY A 146 -5.47 19.34 -41.75
CA GLY A 146 -6.61 18.57 -41.25
C GLY A 146 -6.28 17.67 -40.04
N ILE A 147 -5.11 17.82 -39.43
CA ILE A 147 -4.74 17.07 -38.21
C ILE A 147 -5.47 17.69 -37.02
N LYS A 148 -6.29 16.88 -36.35
CA LYS A 148 -7.02 17.31 -35.15
C LYS A 148 -6.07 17.41 -33.95
N ILE A 149 -6.07 18.57 -33.31
CA ILE A 149 -5.34 18.80 -32.06
C ILE A 149 -6.30 18.56 -30.91
N LYS A 150 -5.89 17.74 -29.94
CA LYS A 150 -6.64 17.44 -28.72
C LYS A 150 -6.04 18.22 -27.56
N ARG A 151 -6.90 18.76 -26.71
CA ARG A 151 -6.53 19.59 -25.56
C ARG A 151 -7.38 19.25 -24.35
N PHE A 152 -6.74 19.14 -23.19
CA PHE A 152 -7.43 19.26 -21.92
C PHE A 152 -6.66 20.19 -20.97
N ILE A 153 -7.38 20.73 -19.99
CA ILE A 153 -6.80 21.45 -18.87
C ILE A 153 -7.24 20.72 -17.61
N CYS A 154 -6.28 20.37 -16.75
CA CYS A 154 -6.58 19.70 -15.49
C CYS A 154 -6.05 20.51 -14.29
N LYS A 155 -6.89 20.68 -13.26
CA LYS A 155 -6.63 21.50 -12.07
C LYS A 155 -6.22 20.62 -10.90
N LYS A 156 -5.16 21.00 -10.18
CA LYS A 156 -4.83 20.39 -8.88
C LYS A 156 -5.90 20.78 -7.87
N ILE A 157 -6.64 19.80 -7.36
CA ILE A 157 -7.70 20.00 -6.36
C ILE A 157 -7.37 19.42 -4.98
N THR A 158 -6.24 18.72 -4.85
CA THR A 158 -5.77 18.15 -3.59
C THR A 158 -4.25 18.29 -3.48
N GLU A 159 -3.77 18.55 -2.27
CA GLU A 159 -2.34 18.54 -1.92
C GLU A 159 -1.85 17.11 -1.63
N ASP A 160 -2.74 16.26 -1.12
CA ASP A 160 -2.39 14.90 -0.72
C ASP A 160 -2.80 13.89 -1.79
N LEU A 161 -1.83 13.47 -2.60
CA LEU A 161 -1.97 12.26 -3.39
C LEU A 161 -1.86 11.05 -2.47
N LYS A 162 -2.99 10.36 -2.25
CA LYS A 162 -3.03 9.08 -1.55
C LYS A 162 -2.55 7.94 -2.45
N VAL A 163 -1.26 7.95 -2.77
CA VAL A 163 -0.56 6.94 -3.56
C VAL A 163 0.62 6.38 -2.76
N LEU A 164 1.02 5.15 -3.08
CA LEU A 164 2.20 4.55 -2.47
C LEU A 164 3.47 5.21 -3.00
N SER A 165 4.44 5.43 -2.11
CA SER A 165 5.82 5.68 -2.51
C SER A 165 6.45 4.43 -3.15
N LYS A 166 7.57 4.62 -3.86
CA LYS A 166 8.31 3.51 -4.48
C LYS A 166 8.78 2.46 -3.47
N LEU A 167 9.11 2.88 -2.25
CA LEU A 167 9.53 1.98 -1.18
C LEU A 167 8.33 1.17 -0.65
N GLU A 168 7.20 1.83 -0.44
CA GLU A 168 5.96 1.17 0.00
C GLU A 168 5.47 0.15 -1.03
N GLU A 169 5.41 0.53 -2.31
CA GLU A 169 5.04 -0.39 -3.40
C GLU A 169 6.00 -1.59 -3.47
N LYS A 170 7.31 -1.37 -3.31
CA LYS A 170 8.29 -2.45 -3.25
C LYS A 170 7.98 -3.40 -2.09
N TYR A 171 7.73 -2.87 -0.89
CA TYR A 171 7.42 -3.69 0.27
C TYR A 171 6.12 -4.47 0.11
N PHE A 172 5.06 -3.88 -0.47
CA PHE A 172 3.85 -4.65 -0.79
C PHE A 172 4.13 -5.78 -1.78
N LYS A 173 4.89 -5.53 -2.85
CA LYS A 173 5.26 -6.56 -3.84
C LYS A 173 6.11 -7.69 -3.29
N GLU A 174 6.94 -7.41 -2.29
CA GLU A 174 7.85 -8.40 -1.71
C GLU A 174 7.19 -9.12 -0.52
N ILE A 175 6.71 -8.39 0.49
CA ILE A 175 6.31 -8.95 1.79
C ILE A 175 5.00 -9.74 1.72
N THR A 176 4.02 -9.32 0.91
CA THR A 176 2.78 -10.10 0.76
C THR A 176 3.01 -11.43 0.03
N GLN A 177 4.11 -11.54 -0.71
CA GLN A 177 4.46 -12.72 -1.51
C GLN A 177 5.33 -13.72 -0.75
N LEU A 178 5.85 -13.35 0.43
CA LEU A 178 6.63 -14.26 1.26
C LEU A 178 5.75 -15.40 1.79
N PHE A 179 6.35 -16.58 1.92
CA PHE A 179 5.71 -17.75 2.51
C PHE A 179 5.78 -17.67 4.04
N GLY A 180 4.63 -17.70 4.73
CA GLY A 180 4.66 -17.72 6.19
C GLY A 180 3.32 -17.99 6.84
N PRO A 181 2.78 -19.22 6.76
CA PRO A 181 1.61 -19.57 7.55
C PRO A 181 1.96 -19.67 9.05
N SER A 182 0.97 -19.64 9.94
CA SER A 182 1.21 -19.70 11.38
C SER A 182 2.08 -20.90 11.78
N GLY A 183 3.14 -20.63 12.54
CA GLY A 183 4.16 -21.60 12.95
C GLY A 183 5.31 -21.80 11.94
N SER A 184 5.24 -21.17 10.77
CA SER A 184 6.26 -21.24 9.70
C SER A 184 6.65 -19.87 9.15
N GLU A 185 6.71 -18.85 10.00
CA GLU A 185 6.93 -17.42 9.65
C GLU A 185 8.40 -17.07 9.35
N ASN A 186 9.26 -18.07 9.13
CA ASN A 186 10.71 -17.90 9.02
C ASN A 186 11.11 -16.92 7.90
N GLU A 187 10.50 -17.04 6.72
CA GLU A 187 10.82 -16.20 5.55
C GLU A 187 10.49 -14.72 5.81
N VAL A 188 9.33 -14.47 6.43
CA VAL A 188 8.89 -13.11 6.83
C VAL A 188 9.82 -12.53 7.88
N ARG A 189 10.13 -13.32 8.91
CA ARG A 189 11.03 -12.92 10.00
C ARG A 189 12.43 -12.61 9.52
N ASP A 190 12.97 -13.41 8.60
CA ASP A 190 14.30 -13.19 8.04
C ASP A 190 14.34 -11.97 7.12
N TYR A 191 13.27 -11.71 6.37
CA TYR A 191 13.09 -10.46 5.64
C TYR A 191 13.14 -9.25 6.59
N LEU A 192 12.34 -9.26 7.67
CA LEU A 192 12.33 -8.19 8.66
C LEU A 192 13.67 -8.00 9.36
N LYS A 193 14.32 -9.11 9.76
CA LYS A 193 15.67 -9.07 10.34
C LYS A 193 16.65 -8.34 9.43
N ASN A 194 16.59 -8.59 8.12
CA ASN A 194 17.45 -7.94 7.14
C ASN A 194 17.12 -6.46 6.97
N GLU A 195 15.85 -6.08 6.92
CA GLU A 195 15.46 -4.66 6.86
C GLU A 195 15.84 -3.90 8.13
N PHE A 196 15.66 -4.49 9.32
CA PHE A 196 16.10 -3.92 10.59
C PHE A 196 17.63 -3.72 10.63
N ASN A 197 18.41 -4.67 10.10
CA ASN A 197 19.86 -4.52 9.96
C ASN A 197 20.24 -3.35 9.03
N LYS A 198 19.60 -3.24 7.86
CA LYS A 198 19.84 -2.13 6.92
C LYS A 198 19.50 -0.78 7.52
N LEU A 199 18.45 -0.73 8.35
CA LEU A 199 18.04 0.47 9.05
C LEU A 199 18.94 0.81 10.25
N GLY A 200 19.70 -0.16 10.76
CA GLY A 200 20.63 0.02 11.88
C GLY A 200 19.98 -0.14 13.25
N PHE A 201 18.86 -0.88 13.35
CA PHE A 201 18.18 -1.12 14.61
C PHE A 201 18.64 -2.40 15.31
N GLU A 202 18.74 -2.32 16.65
CA GLU A 202 18.82 -3.49 17.51
C GLU A 202 17.53 -4.31 17.39
N LYS A 203 17.59 -5.60 17.75
CA LYS A 203 16.46 -6.51 17.58
C LYS A 203 16.15 -7.20 18.89
N ILE A 204 14.87 -7.28 19.22
CA ILE A 204 14.33 -8.10 20.30
C ILE A 204 13.58 -9.27 19.69
N LYS A 205 13.68 -10.44 20.32
CA LYS A 205 12.97 -11.66 19.92
C LYS A 205 12.43 -12.38 21.13
N ASP A 206 11.28 -13.02 20.95
CA ASP A 206 10.80 -14.04 21.87
C ASP A 206 11.19 -15.46 21.39
N ASN A 207 10.83 -16.47 22.17
CA ASN A 207 11.15 -17.86 21.86
C ASN A 207 10.19 -18.52 20.86
N LEU A 208 9.04 -17.90 20.55
CA LEU A 208 8.11 -18.40 19.54
C LEU A 208 8.50 -17.94 18.13
N GLY A 209 9.23 -16.83 18.03
CA GLY A 209 9.75 -16.29 16.79
C GLY A 209 9.33 -14.86 16.49
N SER A 210 8.58 -14.19 17.36
CA SER A 210 8.27 -12.75 17.17
C SER A 210 9.57 -11.95 17.13
N ILE A 211 9.61 -10.89 16.31
CA ILE A 211 10.80 -10.05 16.14
C ILE A 211 10.43 -8.57 16.10
N PHE A 212 11.18 -7.74 16.83
CA PHE A 212 10.98 -6.29 16.91
C PHE A 212 12.28 -5.54 16.71
N ALA A 213 12.26 -4.48 15.92
CA ALA A 213 13.28 -3.45 15.94
C ALA A 213 13.16 -2.64 17.22
N TYR A 214 14.28 -2.38 17.89
CA TYR A 214 14.36 -1.54 19.07
C TYR A 214 15.03 -0.20 18.72
N LYS A 215 14.27 0.88 18.87
CA LYS A 215 14.75 2.25 18.82
C LYS A 215 14.78 2.80 20.24
N LYS A 216 15.99 2.94 20.77
CA LYS A 216 16.26 3.48 22.10
C LYS A 216 16.06 4.99 22.15
N SER A 217 15.45 5.46 23.24
CA SER A 217 15.33 6.88 23.59
C SER A 217 16.57 7.38 24.35
N ASN A 218 16.84 8.68 24.22
CA ASN A 218 17.83 9.37 25.06
C ASN A 218 17.25 9.86 26.40
N SER A 219 15.93 9.76 26.61
CA SER A 219 15.26 10.17 27.85
C SER A 219 15.68 9.32 29.05
N LYS A 220 15.64 9.92 30.24
CA LYS A 220 15.82 9.19 31.51
C LYS A 220 14.55 8.40 31.83
N ASN A 221 14.68 7.09 32.05
CA ASN A 221 13.57 6.17 32.33
C ASN A 221 12.43 6.27 31.29
N PRO A 222 12.71 6.05 29.99
CA PRO A 222 11.71 6.20 28.95
C PRO A 222 10.60 5.16 29.12
N LYS A 223 9.35 5.58 28.85
CA LYS A 223 8.24 4.64 28.65
C LYS A 223 8.52 3.75 27.44
N LYS A 224 7.89 2.58 27.39
CA LYS A 224 8.02 1.62 26.29
C LYS A 224 6.75 1.58 25.46
N VAL A 225 6.90 1.89 24.18
CA VAL A 225 5.83 1.84 23.19
C VAL A 225 6.09 0.68 22.24
N MET A 226 5.15 -0.27 22.17
CA MET A 226 5.19 -1.41 21.26
C MET A 226 4.22 -1.19 20.11
N ILE A 227 4.68 -1.30 18.87
CA ILE A 227 3.86 -1.37 17.67
C ILE A 227 4.02 -2.76 17.09
N CYS A 228 2.92 -3.51 16.99
CA CYS A 228 2.92 -4.86 16.47
C CYS A 228 1.90 -5.04 15.36
N ALA A 229 2.29 -5.86 14.40
CA ALA A 229 1.48 -6.47 13.35
C ALA A 229 1.78 -7.97 13.38
N HIS A 230 0.97 -8.83 12.77
CA HIS A 230 1.27 -10.26 12.73
C HIS A 230 1.97 -10.69 11.44
N MET A 231 2.94 -11.60 11.57
CA MET A 231 3.75 -12.09 10.44
C MET A 231 3.09 -13.24 9.71
N ASP A 232 2.24 -13.99 10.39
CA ASP A 232 1.60 -15.16 9.80
C ASP A 232 0.54 -14.79 8.77
N GLU A 233 0.13 -15.79 8.01
CA GLU A 233 -1.04 -15.75 7.14
C GLU A 233 -1.82 -17.05 7.36
N VAL A 234 -3.12 -17.05 7.07
CA VAL A 234 -3.87 -18.31 7.06
C VAL A 234 -3.27 -19.31 6.07
N GLY A 235 -3.25 -20.60 6.43
CA GLY A 235 -2.67 -21.64 5.61
C GLY A 235 -3.07 -23.05 6.03
N PHE A 236 -2.27 -24.02 5.61
CA PHE A 236 -2.50 -25.42 5.92
C PHE A 236 -1.19 -26.13 6.24
N TYR A 237 -1.32 -27.33 6.80
CA TYR A 237 -0.23 -28.28 6.92
C TYR A 237 -0.62 -29.61 6.30
N VAL A 238 0.34 -30.37 5.78
CA VAL A 238 0.11 -31.76 5.35
C VAL A 238 -0.38 -32.57 6.55
N GLY A 239 -1.63 -32.99 6.53
CA GLY A 239 -2.23 -33.83 7.56
C GLY A 239 -2.07 -35.32 7.26
N ASN A 240 -2.34 -35.70 6.01
CA ASN A 240 -2.16 -37.06 5.53
C ASN A 240 -1.77 -37.07 4.05
N ILE A 241 -1.02 -38.09 3.63
CA ILE A 241 -0.66 -38.35 2.24
C ILE A 241 -1.35 -39.66 1.84
N LEU A 242 -2.28 -39.58 0.90
CA LEU A 242 -3.05 -40.73 0.44
C LEU A 242 -2.20 -41.64 -0.46
N ASN A 243 -2.61 -42.90 -0.61
CA ASN A 243 -1.88 -43.89 -1.40
C ASN A 243 -1.66 -43.46 -2.86
N ASN A 244 -2.56 -42.65 -3.41
CA ASN A 244 -2.51 -42.08 -4.75
C ASN A 244 -1.81 -40.71 -4.81
N GLY A 245 -1.03 -40.32 -3.79
CA GLY A 245 -0.24 -39.08 -3.78
C GLY A 245 -0.99 -37.81 -3.40
N MET A 246 -2.33 -37.85 -3.33
CA MET A 246 -3.15 -36.72 -2.89
C MET A 246 -2.87 -36.34 -1.42
N ILE A 247 -2.95 -35.05 -1.11
CA ILE A 247 -2.73 -34.53 0.24
C ILE A 247 -4.06 -34.14 0.88
N LYS A 248 -4.32 -34.65 2.09
CA LYS A 248 -5.37 -34.14 2.97
C LYS A 248 -4.76 -33.11 3.94
N PRO A 249 -5.15 -31.83 3.86
CA PRO A 249 -4.57 -30.78 4.68
C PRO A 249 -5.21 -30.69 6.08
N LEU A 250 -4.48 -30.07 7.01
CA LEU A 250 -4.99 -29.52 8.26
C LEU A 250 -5.00 -28.00 8.14
N SER A 251 -6.17 -27.37 8.30
CA SER A 251 -6.30 -25.92 8.25
C SER A 251 -5.70 -25.24 9.48
N VAL A 252 -5.02 -24.13 9.24
CA VAL A 252 -4.40 -23.26 10.25
C VAL A 252 -4.89 -21.84 9.99
N GLY A 253 -5.64 -21.29 10.93
CA GLY A 253 -6.45 -20.09 10.73
C GLY A 253 -7.87 -20.38 10.25
N GLY A 254 -8.69 -19.34 10.19
CA GLY A 254 -10.09 -19.44 9.77
C GLY A 254 -10.25 -19.29 8.25
N PHE A 255 -10.90 -20.23 7.57
CA PHE A 255 -11.20 -20.11 6.14
C PHE A 255 -12.69 -20.12 5.84
N ASN A 256 -13.07 -19.38 4.81
CA ASN A 256 -14.28 -19.69 4.06
C ASN A 256 -13.96 -20.78 3.03
N TYR A 257 -14.32 -22.03 3.31
CA TYR A 257 -14.00 -23.16 2.42
C TYR A 257 -14.53 -23.01 0.98
N ASN A 258 -15.58 -22.21 0.77
CA ASN A 258 -16.08 -21.94 -0.57
C ASN A 258 -15.08 -21.16 -1.43
N SER A 259 -14.17 -20.38 -0.84
CA SER A 259 -13.14 -19.64 -1.60
C SER A 259 -11.95 -20.50 -2.01
N LEU A 260 -11.84 -21.73 -1.51
CA LEU A 260 -10.67 -22.60 -1.69
C LEU A 260 -10.75 -23.46 -2.96
N GLN A 261 -11.94 -23.69 -3.49
CA GLN A 261 -12.13 -24.52 -4.68
C GLN A 261 -11.27 -24.03 -5.86
N ALA A 262 -10.51 -24.94 -6.46
CA ALA A 262 -9.63 -24.71 -7.60
C ALA A 262 -8.53 -23.63 -7.38
N GLN A 263 -8.24 -23.30 -6.12
CA GLN A 263 -7.12 -22.40 -5.81
C GLN A 263 -5.78 -23.11 -6.01
N ARG A 264 -4.80 -22.37 -6.53
CA ARG A 264 -3.41 -22.81 -6.54
C ARG A 264 -2.84 -22.74 -5.13
N VAL A 265 -1.99 -23.69 -4.79
CA VAL A 265 -1.29 -23.76 -3.51
C VAL A 265 0.21 -23.95 -3.69
N ILE A 266 0.96 -23.60 -2.66
CA ILE A 266 2.40 -23.80 -2.58
C ILE A 266 2.68 -24.55 -1.29
N LEU A 267 3.39 -25.67 -1.38
CA LEU A 267 3.88 -26.45 -0.25
C LEU A 267 5.38 -26.21 -0.07
N LEU A 268 5.85 -26.07 1.16
CA LEU A 268 7.27 -26.06 1.49
C LEU A 268 7.67 -27.43 2.04
N ASN A 269 8.50 -28.17 1.30
CA ASN A 269 8.92 -29.51 1.69
C ASN A 269 10.02 -29.48 2.76
N ASN A 270 10.41 -30.65 3.29
CA ASN A 270 11.48 -30.75 4.30
C ASN A 270 12.89 -30.41 3.77
N LYS A 271 13.05 -30.23 2.45
CA LYS A 271 14.28 -29.78 1.77
C LYS A 271 14.30 -28.26 1.53
N ASN A 272 13.29 -27.52 2.01
CA ASN A 272 13.07 -26.08 1.76
C ASN A 272 12.79 -25.72 0.30
N GLU A 273 12.23 -26.64 -0.47
CA GLU A 273 11.80 -26.41 -1.85
C GLU A 273 10.29 -26.11 -1.88
N LYS A 274 9.91 -25.13 -2.72
CA LYS A 274 8.51 -24.75 -2.94
C LYS A 274 7.91 -25.57 -4.07
N ILE A 275 6.89 -26.38 -3.77
CA ILE A 275 6.19 -27.25 -4.72
C ILE A 275 4.81 -26.64 -5.00
N ASN A 276 4.48 -26.44 -6.28
CA ASN A 276 3.17 -25.94 -6.67
C ASN A 276 2.15 -27.07 -6.73
N GLY A 277 0.93 -26.79 -6.28
CA GLY A 277 -0.21 -27.69 -6.38
C GLY A 277 -1.51 -26.94 -6.62
N THR A 278 -2.60 -27.68 -6.58
CA THR A 278 -3.97 -27.16 -6.69
C THR A 278 -4.87 -27.82 -5.65
N ILE A 279 -5.86 -27.08 -5.18
CA ILE A 279 -6.96 -27.65 -4.41
C ILE A 279 -7.91 -28.34 -5.39
N ASP A 280 -8.21 -29.61 -5.13
CA ASP A 280 -9.10 -30.42 -5.96
C ASP A 280 -10.54 -29.90 -5.90
N THR A 281 -11.26 -30.11 -6.98
CA THR A 281 -12.69 -29.85 -7.06
C THR A 281 -13.36 -31.01 -7.76
N THR A 282 -14.18 -31.75 -7.02
CA THR A 282 -14.98 -32.82 -7.63
C THR A 282 -16.00 -32.20 -8.61
N PRO A 283 -15.98 -32.58 -9.90
CA PRO A 283 -16.91 -32.05 -10.89
C PRO A 283 -18.38 -32.28 -10.50
N PRO A 284 -19.31 -31.34 -10.80
CA PRO A 284 -20.70 -31.44 -10.34
C PRO A 284 -21.43 -32.73 -10.72
N HIS A 285 -21.13 -33.28 -11.91
CA HIS A 285 -21.72 -34.52 -12.40
C HIS A 285 -21.19 -35.79 -11.69
N LEU A 286 -20.15 -35.67 -10.87
CA LEU A 286 -19.58 -36.75 -10.05
C LEU A 286 -19.93 -36.61 -8.55
N LEU A 287 -20.61 -35.55 -8.15
CA LEU A 287 -20.96 -35.28 -6.74
C LEU A 287 -22.09 -36.18 -6.20
N GLY A 288 -22.82 -36.90 -7.05
CA GLY A 288 -23.97 -37.70 -6.64
C GLY A 288 -25.03 -36.86 -5.90
N ASN A 289 -25.45 -37.29 -4.71
CA ASN A 289 -26.39 -36.57 -3.84
C ASN A 289 -25.72 -35.54 -2.88
N ASN A 290 -24.40 -35.33 -2.98
CA ASN A 290 -23.73 -34.30 -2.17
C ASN A 290 -23.93 -32.92 -2.80
N ASN A 291 -24.26 -31.93 -1.97
CA ASN A 291 -24.53 -30.55 -2.41
C ASN A 291 -23.26 -29.75 -2.86
N GLY A 292 -22.11 -30.41 -3.05
CA GLY A 292 -20.87 -29.74 -3.49
C GLY A 292 -20.22 -28.80 -2.47
N ILE A 293 -20.67 -28.84 -1.21
CA ILE A 293 -20.10 -28.02 -0.13
C ILE A 293 -18.72 -28.59 0.25
N VAL A 294 -17.69 -27.76 0.11
CA VAL A 294 -16.33 -28.10 0.57
C VAL A 294 -16.18 -27.70 2.03
N ASN A 295 -15.55 -28.57 2.80
CA ASN A 295 -15.22 -28.42 4.21
C ASN A 295 -13.85 -29.04 4.49
N ASN A 296 -13.40 -29.01 5.74
CA ASN A 296 -12.11 -29.60 6.13
C ASN A 296 -12.02 -31.11 5.85
N ASP A 297 -13.12 -31.85 5.90
CA ASP A 297 -13.11 -33.30 5.80
C ASP A 297 -12.92 -33.80 4.37
N ASN A 298 -13.38 -33.02 3.39
CA ASN A 298 -13.33 -33.36 1.97
C ASN A 298 -12.36 -32.51 1.14
N LEU A 299 -11.61 -31.60 1.77
CA LEU A 299 -10.56 -30.85 1.08
C LEU A 299 -9.40 -31.77 0.71
N LEU A 300 -9.04 -31.78 -0.57
CA LEU A 300 -7.88 -32.50 -1.10
C LEU A 300 -7.02 -31.55 -1.92
N MET A 301 -5.71 -31.79 -1.89
CA MET A 301 -4.74 -31.03 -2.66
C MET A 301 -3.92 -31.98 -3.52
N ASP A 302 -3.72 -31.60 -4.76
CA ASP A 302 -2.93 -32.33 -5.74
C ASP A 302 -1.66 -31.54 -6.08
N PHE A 303 -0.51 -32.20 -5.94
CA PHE A 303 0.81 -31.68 -6.26
C PHE A 303 1.47 -32.47 -7.41
N GLY A 304 0.72 -33.37 -8.05
CA GLY A 304 1.16 -34.18 -9.19
C GLY A 304 1.93 -35.45 -8.80
N PHE A 305 1.74 -35.98 -7.58
CA PHE A 305 2.41 -37.19 -7.14
C PHE A 305 1.61 -38.44 -7.52
N ASP A 306 2.32 -39.49 -7.97
CA ASP A 306 1.68 -40.77 -8.35
C ASP A 306 1.36 -41.66 -7.14
N SER A 307 2.03 -41.43 -6.01
CA SER A 307 1.83 -42.19 -4.78
C SER A 307 2.33 -41.47 -3.53
N ASN A 308 2.00 -42.01 -2.36
CA ASN A 308 2.59 -41.54 -1.10
C ASN A 308 4.13 -41.69 -1.10
N LYS A 309 4.66 -42.78 -1.69
CA LYS A 309 6.11 -42.98 -1.78
C LYS A 309 6.77 -41.88 -2.61
N ASP A 310 6.17 -41.55 -3.75
CA ASP A 310 6.63 -40.48 -4.65
C ASP A 310 6.65 -39.12 -3.93
N ALA A 311 5.56 -38.74 -3.26
CA ALA A 311 5.52 -37.52 -2.44
C ALA A 311 6.66 -37.47 -1.39
N ASN A 312 6.92 -38.58 -0.69
CA ASN A 312 8.01 -38.66 0.29
C ASN A 312 9.40 -38.54 -0.36
N GLU A 313 9.62 -39.09 -1.55
CA GLU A 313 10.88 -38.94 -2.29
C GLU A 313 11.17 -37.46 -2.62
N PHE A 314 10.10 -36.70 -2.92
CA PHE A 314 10.13 -35.25 -3.06
C PHE A 314 10.16 -34.48 -1.72
N GLY A 315 10.32 -35.16 -0.58
CA GLY A 315 10.49 -34.53 0.73
C GLY A 315 9.19 -34.00 1.35
N VAL A 316 8.03 -34.40 0.82
CA VAL A 316 6.73 -34.06 1.39
C VAL A 316 6.45 -34.99 2.56
N THR A 317 6.31 -34.43 3.76
CA THR A 317 6.02 -35.17 4.99
C THR A 317 4.83 -34.55 5.72
N ILE A 318 4.20 -35.32 6.62
CA ILE A 318 3.21 -34.77 7.56
C ILE A 318 3.83 -33.59 8.31
N GLY A 319 3.09 -32.47 8.40
CA GLY A 319 3.58 -31.23 8.99
C GLY A 319 4.37 -30.32 8.05
N CYS A 320 4.48 -30.63 6.75
CA CYS A 320 4.94 -29.63 5.78
C CYS A 320 3.88 -28.51 5.64
N PRO A 321 4.25 -27.22 5.72
CA PRO A 321 3.31 -26.12 5.60
C PRO A 321 2.90 -25.85 4.15
N ILE A 322 1.72 -25.28 3.95
CA ILE A 322 1.09 -24.99 2.68
C ILE A 322 0.38 -23.63 2.76
N ILE A 323 0.44 -22.82 1.70
CA ILE A 323 -0.35 -21.59 1.55
C ILE A 323 -1.08 -21.56 0.21
N CYS A 324 -2.13 -20.76 0.11
CA CYS A 324 -2.71 -20.43 -1.19
C CYS A 324 -1.82 -19.42 -1.95
N LYS A 325 -1.68 -19.61 -3.25
CA LYS A 325 -0.99 -18.65 -4.12
C LYS A 325 -1.92 -17.49 -4.45
N GLY A 326 -1.42 -16.26 -4.33
CA GLY A 326 -2.13 -15.05 -4.70
C GLY A 326 -1.17 -13.91 -5.03
N ASP A 327 -1.14 -13.52 -6.29
CA ASP A 327 -0.16 -12.56 -6.81
C ASP A 327 -0.54 -11.12 -6.42
N PHE A 328 0.45 -10.24 -6.32
CA PHE A 328 0.23 -8.80 -6.13
C PHE A 328 -0.22 -8.16 -7.46
N GLU A 329 -1.35 -7.45 -7.42
CA GLU A 329 -1.87 -6.67 -8.54
C GLU A 329 -2.44 -5.33 -8.09
N TYR A 330 -2.53 -4.38 -9.03
CA TYR A 330 -3.35 -3.19 -8.87
C TYR A 330 -4.73 -3.41 -9.45
N SER A 331 -5.76 -2.79 -8.85
CA SER A 331 -7.04 -2.63 -9.53
C SER A 331 -6.88 -1.85 -10.83
N TYR A 332 -7.86 -1.96 -11.74
CA TYR A 332 -7.84 -1.25 -13.03
C TYR A 332 -7.59 0.26 -12.89
N ASP A 333 -8.20 0.88 -11.87
CA ASP A 333 -8.05 2.30 -11.55
C ASP A 333 -6.87 2.60 -10.62
N LYS A 334 -5.99 1.63 -10.34
CA LYS A 334 -4.84 1.68 -9.42
C LYS A 334 -5.12 2.29 -8.03
N LYS A 335 -6.38 2.35 -7.59
CA LYS A 335 -6.75 2.85 -6.25
C LYS A 335 -6.66 1.78 -5.18
N SER A 336 -6.57 0.52 -5.58
CA SER A 336 -6.50 -0.63 -4.68
C SER A 336 -5.34 -1.56 -5.05
N ILE A 337 -4.86 -2.27 -4.05
CA ILE A 337 -4.01 -3.45 -4.20
C ILE A 337 -4.89 -4.69 -4.05
N ILE A 338 -4.60 -5.71 -4.85
CA ILE A 338 -5.12 -7.07 -4.72
C ILE A 338 -3.92 -7.98 -4.41
N SER A 339 -4.01 -8.80 -3.37
CA SER A 339 -2.93 -9.73 -2.99
C SER A 339 -3.44 -10.77 -1.98
N LYS A 340 -2.72 -11.89 -1.84
CA LYS A 340 -2.79 -12.70 -0.60
C LYS A 340 -2.22 -11.92 0.58
N ALA A 341 -2.57 -12.36 1.80
CA ALA A 341 -1.95 -11.94 3.04
C ALA A 341 -1.91 -10.42 3.26
N ILE A 342 -2.90 -9.67 2.77
CA ILE A 342 -3.06 -8.26 3.19
C ILE A 342 -3.17 -8.21 4.71
N ASP A 343 -3.98 -9.13 5.25
CA ASP A 343 -4.03 -9.52 6.65
C ASP A 343 -2.84 -10.46 6.97
N ASP A 344 -1.84 -10.05 7.75
CA ASP A 344 -1.56 -8.67 8.22
C ASP A 344 -0.21 -8.16 7.71
N ARG A 345 0.17 -8.57 6.49
CA ARG A 345 1.41 -8.06 5.88
C ARG A 345 1.33 -6.56 5.63
N TYR A 346 0.15 -5.96 5.52
CA TYR A 346 0.04 -4.49 5.46
C TYR A 346 0.54 -3.85 6.77
N GLY A 347 0.20 -4.40 7.94
CA GLY A 347 0.65 -3.91 9.24
C GLY A 347 2.17 -4.01 9.38
N ILE A 348 2.74 -5.14 8.93
CA ILE A 348 4.20 -5.35 8.88
C ILE A 348 4.88 -4.29 7.99
N ILE A 349 4.32 -4.01 6.81
CA ILE A 349 4.82 -2.98 5.89
C ILE A 349 4.73 -1.59 6.54
N LEU A 350 3.58 -1.27 7.16
CA LEU A 350 3.40 0.00 7.85
C LEU A 350 4.43 0.18 8.96
N GLY A 351 4.66 -0.85 9.78
CA GLY A 351 5.70 -0.84 10.83
C GLY A 351 7.10 -0.53 10.29
N LEU A 352 7.50 -1.12 9.16
CA LEU A 352 8.78 -0.79 8.51
C LEU A 352 8.83 0.68 8.06
N ILE A 353 7.75 1.20 7.50
CA ILE A 353 7.68 2.59 7.04
C ILE A 353 7.75 3.56 8.23
N ILE A 354 7.08 3.26 9.34
CA ILE A 354 7.23 4.02 10.60
C ILE A 354 8.69 4.04 11.05
N LEU A 355 9.41 2.92 10.99
CA LEU A 355 10.83 2.86 11.34
C LEU A 355 11.70 3.73 10.43
N HIS A 356 11.43 3.77 9.12
CA HIS A 356 12.12 4.67 8.19
C HIS A 356 11.90 6.14 8.55
N GLU A 357 10.64 6.53 8.76
CA GLU A 357 10.22 7.91 9.03
C GLU A 357 10.71 8.44 10.39
N LEU A 358 10.78 7.56 11.40
CA LEU A 358 11.19 7.94 12.76
C LEU A 358 12.68 7.70 13.04
N LYS A 359 13.44 7.15 12.08
CA LYS A 359 14.85 6.76 12.28
C LYS A 359 15.68 7.87 12.92
N ASN A 360 15.62 9.07 12.34
CA ASN A 360 16.44 10.22 12.71
C ASN A 360 15.77 11.16 13.74
N LEU A 361 14.59 10.81 14.25
CA LEU A 361 13.91 11.61 15.27
C LEU A 361 14.29 11.11 16.66
N ASP A 362 14.52 12.05 17.58
CA ASP A 362 14.66 11.73 19.00
C ASP A 362 13.27 11.60 19.60
N LEU A 363 12.96 10.42 20.15
CA LEU A 363 11.66 10.11 20.73
C LEU A 363 11.78 10.08 22.25
N PRO A 364 10.80 10.60 23.01
CA PRO A 364 10.86 10.64 24.47
C PRO A 364 10.51 9.29 25.14
N TYR A 365 10.41 8.21 24.35
CA TYR A 365 10.05 6.85 24.76
C TYR A 365 10.84 5.83 23.93
N ASP A 366 11.07 4.66 24.50
CA ASP A 366 11.63 3.50 23.82
C ASP A 366 10.57 2.92 22.88
N LEU A 367 10.94 2.75 21.61
CA LEU A 367 10.02 2.28 20.58
C LEU A 367 10.42 0.89 20.10
N TYR A 368 9.47 -0.03 20.12
CA TYR A 368 9.58 -1.39 19.61
C TYR A 368 8.61 -1.54 18.44
N VAL A 369 9.10 -1.86 17.24
CA VAL A 369 8.23 -2.04 16.06
C VAL A 369 8.55 -3.37 15.39
N GLY A 370 7.55 -4.21 15.16
CA GLY A 370 7.81 -5.52 14.60
C GLY A 370 6.60 -6.42 14.40
N GLY A 371 6.91 -7.70 14.25
CA GLY A 371 5.99 -8.75 13.87
C GLY A 371 5.83 -9.80 14.98
N THR A 372 4.59 -10.07 15.38
CA THR A 372 4.21 -11.23 16.19
C THR A 372 4.07 -12.48 15.31
N VAL A 373 4.11 -13.65 15.93
CA VAL A 373 3.83 -14.95 15.27
C VAL A 373 2.50 -15.52 15.75
N GLN A 374 1.90 -16.39 14.94
CA GLN A 374 0.75 -17.21 15.34
C GLN A 374 -0.46 -16.41 15.88
N GLU A 375 -0.81 -15.30 15.22
CA GLU A 375 -2.05 -14.58 15.52
C GLU A 375 -3.26 -15.41 15.14
N GLU A 376 -3.26 -15.97 13.94
CA GLU A 376 -4.41 -16.64 13.30
C GLU A 376 -4.86 -17.92 14.04
N VAL A 377 -4.02 -18.40 14.96
CA VAL A 377 -4.26 -19.57 15.83
C VAL A 377 -4.39 -19.22 17.31
N GLY A 378 -4.68 -17.95 17.60
CA GLY A 378 -5.07 -17.44 18.92
C GLY A 378 -4.10 -16.43 19.54
N CYS A 379 -3.58 -15.48 18.77
CA CYS A 379 -2.78 -14.33 19.25
C CYS A 379 -1.57 -14.76 20.10
N ARG A 380 -0.91 -15.86 19.75
CA ARG A 380 0.05 -16.53 20.65
C ARG A 380 1.35 -15.74 20.81
N GLY A 381 1.87 -15.23 19.70
CA GLY A 381 3.10 -14.44 19.68
C GLY A 381 2.96 -13.08 20.34
N ALA A 382 1.79 -12.43 20.26
CA ALA A 382 1.55 -11.19 21.00
C ALA A 382 1.64 -11.37 22.50
N ASN A 383 1.17 -12.49 23.03
CA ASN A 383 1.32 -12.81 24.44
C ASN A 383 2.82 -12.86 24.82
N THR A 384 3.61 -13.70 24.15
CA THR A 384 5.05 -13.85 24.45
C THR A 384 5.86 -12.58 24.19
N ALA A 385 5.54 -11.83 23.14
CA ALA A 385 6.16 -10.55 22.84
C ALA A 385 5.89 -9.52 23.95
N THR A 386 4.66 -9.47 24.48
CA THR A 386 4.29 -8.57 25.58
C THR A 386 5.11 -8.86 26.84
N TYR A 387 5.29 -10.12 27.21
CA TYR A 387 6.12 -10.49 28.37
C TYR A 387 7.62 -10.20 28.16
N THR A 388 8.08 -10.26 26.90
CA THR A 388 9.46 -9.96 26.53
C THR A 388 9.74 -8.45 26.60
N ILE A 389 8.85 -7.62 26.06
CA ILE A 389 9.05 -6.17 25.95
C ILE A 389 8.62 -5.45 27.23
N LYS A 390 7.49 -5.88 27.82
CA LYS A 390 6.76 -5.23 28.92
C LYS A 390 6.40 -3.78 28.58
N PRO A 391 5.59 -3.55 27.52
CA PRO A 391 5.24 -2.21 27.07
C PRO A 391 4.33 -1.47 28.06
N ASP A 392 4.50 -0.16 28.16
CA ASP A 392 3.56 0.74 28.84
C ASP A 392 2.37 1.07 27.93
N LEU A 393 2.61 1.15 26.61
CA LEU A 393 1.61 1.36 25.56
C LEU A 393 1.85 0.40 24.40
N ALA A 394 0.79 -0.23 23.90
CA ALA A 394 0.81 -1.04 22.69
C ALA A 394 -0.11 -0.46 21.61
N ILE A 395 0.35 -0.45 20.36
CA ILE A 395 -0.43 -0.10 19.17
C ILE A 395 -0.45 -1.31 18.25
N VAL A 396 -1.63 -1.90 18.06
CA VAL A 396 -1.83 -3.09 17.24
C VAL A 396 -2.30 -2.67 15.85
N LEU A 397 -1.53 -3.02 14.83
CA LEU A 397 -1.90 -2.90 13.43
C LEU A 397 -2.57 -4.22 13.04
N ASP A 398 -3.69 -4.15 12.33
CA ASP A 398 -4.44 -5.35 11.94
C ASP A 398 -5.47 -5.04 10.84
N CYS A 399 -5.86 -6.06 10.06
CA CYS A 399 -6.81 -5.90 8.97
C CYS A 399 -8.17 -6.49 9.34
N SER A 400 -9.23 -5.70 9.21
CA SER A 400 -10.58 -6.16 9.49
C SER A 400 -11.43 -6.36 8.23
N PRO A 401 -12.47 -7.21 8.29
CA PRO A 401 -13.32 -7.46 7.13
C PRO A 401 -14.14 -6.24 6.78
N ALA A 402 -14.02 -5.77 5.54
CA ALA A 402 -14.90 -4.76 4.98
C ALA A 402 -16.31 -5.34 4.73
N ARG A 403 -17.37 -4.63 5.16
CA ARG A 403 -18.77 -5.11 5.06
C ARG A 403 -19.56 -4.43 3.94
N ASP A 404 -18.87 -3.75 3.03
CA ASP A 404 -19.46 -2.93 1.98
C ASP A 404 -19.69 -3.66 0.64
N SER A 405 -19.47 -4.98 0.59
CA SER A 405 -19.57 -5.79 -0.65
C SER A 405 -20.93 -5.76 -1.32
N LEU A 406 -22.02 -5.60 -0.56
CA LEU A 406 -23.40 -5.53 -1.07
C LEU A 406 -23.96 -4.10 -1.13
N GLY A 407 -23.15 -3.11 -0.76
CA GLY A 407 -23.58 -1.72 -0.64
C GLY A 407 -23.00 -1.05 0.60
N ARG A 408 -23.02 0.29 0.62
CA ARG A 408 -22.35 1.10 1.65
C ARG A 408 -23.27 1.53 2.80
N ASN A 409 -24.57 1.63 2.54
CA ASN A 409 -25.52 2.23 3.47
C ASN A 409 -25.69 1.34 4.72
N GLY A 410 -25.41 1.91 5.90
CA GLY A 410 -25.53 1.23 7.18
C GLY A 410 -24.48 0.14 7.44
N GLN A 411 -23.43 0.04 6.61
CA GLN A 411 -22.35 -0.93 6.78
C GLN A 411 -21.15 -0.31 7.47
N LEU A 412 -20.33 -1.15 8.11
CA LEU A 412 -19.07 -0.78 8.75
C LEU A 412 -17.89 -1.37 7.98
N GLY A 413 -16.71 -0.74 8.07
CA GLY A 413 -15.55 -1.21 7.31
C GLY A 413 -15.78 -1.01 5.82
N ILE A 414 -15.88 0.25 5.41
CA ILE A 414 -16.08 0.66 4.03
C ILE A 414 -14.72 1.01 3.44
N LEU A 415 -14.38 0.39 2.32
CA LEU A 415 -13.14 0.65 1.60
C LEU A 415 -13.09 2.13 1.16
N GLY A 416 -12.01 2.84 1.50
CA GLY A 416 -11.79 4.24 1.12
C GLY A 416 -12.29 5.26 2.15
N GLU A 417 -12.80 4.80 3.29
CA GLU A 417 -13.24 5.63 4.42
C GLU A 417 -12.24 5.63 5.59
N GLY A 418 -10.99 5.22 5.32
CA GLY A 418 -9.85 5.45 6.20
C GLY A 418 -9.77 4.51 7.40
N VAL A 419 -9.10 5.01 8.44
CA VAL A 419 -8.70 4.25 9.65
C VAL A 419 -9.92 3.75 10.42
N LEU A 420 -9.84 2.52 10.92
CA LEU A 420 -10.87 1.96 11.79
C LEU A 420 -10.69 2.43 13.23
N ILE A 421 -11.65 3.21 13.71
CA ILE A 421 -11.83 3.51 15.13
C ILE A 421 -12.57 2.31 15.74
N ARG A 422 -11.79 1.26 16.01
CA ARG A 422 -12.29 0.00 16.56
C ARG A 422 -12.53 0.15 18.07
N HIS A 423 -13.75 0.49 18.41
CA HIS A 423 -14.14 0.79 19.79
C HIS A 423 -14.55 -0.47 20.58
N PHE A 424 -14.93 -1.53 19.88
CA PHE A 424 -15.36 -2.79 20.46
C PHE A 424 -15.01 -3.97 19.56
N ASP A 425 -14.51 -5.05 20.16
CA ASP A 425 -14.48 -6.37 19.55
C ASP A 425 -14.66 -7.48 20.59
N ARG A 426 -14.69 -8.74 20.14
CA ARG A 426 -14.96 -9.90 21.01
C ARG A 426 -13.94 -10.07 22.13
N SER A 427 -12.73 -9.56 21.95
CA SER A 427 -11.58 -9.76 22.82
C SER A 427 -11.11 -8.51 23.55
N TYR A 428 -11.55 -7.33 23.13
CA TYR A 428 -11.03 -6.04 23.56
C TYR A 428 -12.08 -4.92 23.49
N ILE A 429 -12.10 -4.06 24.52
CA ILE A 429 -12.88 -2.82 24.56
C ILE A 429 -11.90 -1.68 24.68
N ALA A 430 -11.96 -0.72 23.74
CA ALA A 430 -10.93 0.29 23.64
C ALA A 430 -10.99 1.34 24.74
N ASN A 431 -9.81 1.76 25.20
CA ASN A 431 -9.68 2.91 26.10
C ASN A 431 -10.13 4.18 25.36
N ARG A 432 -11.10 4.90 25.95
CA ARG A 432 -11.71 6.08 25.32
C ARG A 432 -10.72 7.21 25.06
N LYS A 433 -9.76 7.44 25.95
CA LYS A 433 -8.74 8.47 25.77
C LYS A 433 -7.83 8.15 24.58
N LEU A 434 -7.44 6.88 24.44
CA LEU A 434 -6.67 6.41 23.27
C LEU A 434 -7.46 6.52 21.96
N LEU A 435 -8.75 6.21 21.95
CA LEU A 435 -9.60 6.42 20.77
C LEU A 435 -9.67 7.91 20.39
N ASN A 436 -9.85 8.79 21.37
CA ASN A 436 -9.89 10.23 21.11
C ASN A 436 -8.55 10.72 20.54
N MET A 437 -7.42 10.25 21.06
CA MET A 437 -6.10 10.55 20.50
C MET A 437 -5.97 10.07 19.05
N GLN A 438 -6.49 8.90 18.71
CA GLN A 438 -6.50 8.39 17.33
C GLN A 438 -7.36 9.26 16.41
N ILE A 439 -8.58 9.62 16.85
CA ILE A 439 -9.48 10.51 16.10
C ILE A 439 -8.83 11.88 15.89
N ASP A 440 -8.25 12.46 16.93
CA ASP A 440 -7.55 13.74 16.87
C ASP A 440 -6.38 13.67 15.88
N ALA A 441 -5.61 12.59 15.90
CA ALA A 441 -4.54 12.37 14.93
C ALA A 441 -5.08 12.34 13.49
N CYS A 442 -6.18 11.63 13.23
CA CYS A 442 -6.81 11.62 11.92
C CYS A 442 -7.27 13.02 11.49
N ILE A 443 -7.91 13.78 12.38
CA ILE A 443 -8.36 15.16 12.08
C ILE A 443 -7.16 16.06 11.76
N LYS A 444 -6.08 15.98 12.53
CA LYS A 444 -4.89 16.81 12.36
C LYS A 444 -4.12 16.51 11.07
N THR A 445 -4.24 15.30 10.54
CA THR A 445 -3.61 14.88 9.28
C THR A 445 -4.56 14.89 8.10
N ASN A 446 -5.80 15.41 8.25
CA ASN A 446 -6.85 15.34 7.23
C ASN A 446 -7.09 13.90 6.71
N SER A 447 -6.89 12.93 7.60
CA SER A 447 -7.09 11.51 7.32
C SER A 447 -8.53 11.12 7.62
N LYS A 448 -9.09 10.28 6.76
CA LYS A 448 -10.43 9.73 7.01
C LYS A 448 -10.36 8.69 8.12
N TYR A 449 -11.48 8.53 8.80
CA TYR A 449 -11.68 7.48 9.78
C TYR A 449 -13.15 7.06 9.81
N GLN A 450 -13.40 5.87 10.35
CA GLN A 450 -14.73 5.28 10.47
C GLN A 450 -14.83 4.47 11.76
N TYR A 451 -15.97 4.53 12.43
CA TYR A 451 -16.22 3.67 13.60
C TYR A 451 -16.40 2.22 13.17
N PHE A 452 -15.87 1.30 13.98
CA PHE A 452 -15.94 -0.12 13.69
C PHE A 452 -16.17 -0.95 14.95
N ASP A 453 -17.13 -1.86 14.89
CA ASP A 453 -17.24 -3.00 15.79
C ASP A 453 -16.80 -4.27 15.04
N SER A 454 -16.25 -5.25 15.74
CA SER A 454 -15.84 -6.52 15.11
C SER A 454 -16.30 -7.73 15.90
N PRO A 455 -16.84 -8.78 15.25
CA PRO A 455 -17.06 -10.07 15.89
C PRO A 455 -15.76 -10.89 16.07
N GLY A 456 -14.67 -10.50 15.39
CA GLY A 456 -13.35 -11.13 15.51
C GLY A 456 -12.54 -10.60 16.69
N GLY A 457 -11.37 -11.21 16.93
CA GLY A 457 -10.33 -10.71 17.83
C GLY A 457 -9.17 -10.09 17.04
N THR A 458 -8.14 -9.64 17.73
CA THR A 458 -6.81 -9.26 17.22
C THR A 458 -5.81 -9.44 18.35
N ASP A 459 -4.52 -9.26 18.10
CA ASP A 459 -3.46 -9.26 19.13
C ASP A 459 -3.76 -8.34 20.34
N ALA A 460 -4.50 -7.24 20.16
CA ALA A 460 -4.93 -6.37 21.26
C ALA A 460 -5.66 -7.14 22.38
N GLY A 461 -6.41 -8.19 22.01
CA GLY A 461 -7.18 -9.04 22.90
C GLY A 461 -6.35 -9.81 23.92
N VAL A 462 -5.06 -10.06 23.68
CA VAL A 462 -4.15 -10.67 24.65
C VAL A 462 -3.23 -9.64 25.30
N ILE A 463 -2.82 -8.61 24.57
CA ILE A 463 -1.87 -7.60 25.05
C ILE A 463 -2.47 -6.82 26.23
N HIS A 464 -3.68 -6.29 26.08
CA HIS A 464 -4.25 -5.38 27.09
C HIS A 464 -4.51 -6.02 28.47
N LYS A 465 -4.67 -7.35 28.54
CA LYS A 465 -4.88 -8.11 29.79
C LYS A 465 -3.59 -8.69 30.37
N SER A 466 -2.47 -8.53 29.68
CA SER A 466 -1.19 -9.06 30.15
C SER A 466 -0.59 -8.16 31.21
N LEU A 467 0.30 -8.71 32.05
CA LEU A 467 0.95 -8.00 33.15
C LEU A 467 -0.11 -7.37 34.09
N ASP A 468 0.07 -6.12 34.49
CA ASP A 468 -0.89 -5.36 35.30
C ASP A 468 -1.98 -4.66 34.46
N GLY A 469 -2.07 -5.03 33.17
CA GLY A 469 -2.83 -4.32 32.15
C GLY A 469 -1.92 -3.42 31.31
N VAL A 470 -2.08 -3.48 30.00
CA VAL A 470 -1.30 -2.67 29.04
C VAL A 470 -2.26 -1.73 28.33
N LEU A 471 -1.96 -0.43 28.36
CA LEU A 471 -2.67 0.54 27.52
C LEU A 471 -2.52 0.09 26.07
N THR A 472 -3.63 -0.21 25.41
CA THR A 472 -3.60 -0.80 24.07
C THR A 472 -4.51 0.01 23.16
N LEU A 473 -4.06 0.29 21.94
CA LEU A 473 -4.83 0.92 20.88
C LEU A 473 -4.75 0.04 19.64
N THR A 474 -5.88 -0.18 18.97
CA THR A 474 -5.90 -0.79 17.62
C THR A 474 -5.85 0.32 16.58
N HIS A 475 -4.93 0.23 15.63
CA HIS A 475 -4.77 1.16 14.52
C HIS A 475 -4.90 0.40 13.18
N CYS A 476 -6.14 0.02 12.88
CA CYS A 476 -6.48 -0.95 11.86
C CYS A 476 -7.05 -0.29 10.59
N ILE A 477 -7.04 -1.04 9.49
CA ILE A 477 -7.79 -0.72 8.26
C ILE A 477 -8.75 -1.86 7.92
N CYS A 478 -9.54 -1.72 6.86
CA CYS A 478 -10.34 -2.82 6.33
C CYS A 478 -9.88 -3.28 4.94
N ALA A 479 -10.11 -4.55 4.65
CA ALA A 479 -9.98 -5.13 3.33
C ALA A 479 -11.16 -6.07 3.05
N ARG A 480 -11.50 -6.25 1.77
CA ARG A 480 -12.48 -7.28 1.38
C ARG A 480 -11.76 -8.59 1.13
N SER A 481 -12.48 -9.70 1.35
CA SER A 481 -11.98 -11.05 1.11
C SER A 481 -10.68 -11.35 1.86
N ILE A 482 -10.55 -10.86 3.10
CA ILE A 482 -9.50 -11.32 4.03
C ILE A 482 -9.64 -12.84 4.25
N HIS A 483 -8.56 -13.49 4.67
CA HIS A 483 -8.48 -14.96 4.79
C HIS A 483 -8.73 -15.70 3.46
N THR A 484 -8.35 -15.08 2.34
CA THR A 484 -8.34 -15.69 1.01
C THR A 484 -7.04 -15.35 0.28
N SER A 485 -6.80 -15.97 -0.88
CA SER A 485 -5.66 -15.65 -1.76
C SER A 485 -5.81 -14.33 -2.53
N SER A 486 -6.93 -13.61 -2.39
CA SER A 486 -7.25 -12.46 -3.24
C SER A 486 -7.98 -11.37 -2.46
N SER A 487 -7.35 -10.87 -1.40
CA SER A 487 -7.86 -9.75 -0.63
C SER A 487 -7.64 -8.44 -1.39
N ILE A 488 -8.59 -7.50 -1.27
CA ILE A 488 -8.46 -6.16 -1.89
C ILE A 488 -8.53 -5.06 -0.83
N MET A 489 -7.54 -4.16 -0.87
CA MET A 489 -7.34 -3.06 0.07
C MET A 489 -7.27 -1.73 -0.68
N ARG A 490 -7.85 -0.66 -0.13
CA ARG A 490 -7.70 0.70 -0.68
C ARG A 490 -6.38 1.31 -0.22
N ILE A 491 -5.64 1.86 -1.18
CA ILE A 491 -4.37 2.55 -0.89
C ILE A 491 -4.62 3.78 -0.01
N SER A 492 -5.76 4.46 -0.19
CA SER A 492 -6.11 5.62 0.64
C SER A 492 -6.23 5.30 2.12
N ASP A 493 -6.73 4.11 2.47
CA ASP A 493 -6.92 3.73 3.87
C ASP A 493 -5.56 3.45 4.53
N TYR A 494 -4.66 2.80 3.80
CA TYR A 494 -3.27 2.62 4.22
C TYR A 494 -2.53 3.96 4.42
N ILE A 495 -2.71 4.92 3.50
CA ILE A 495 -2.08 6.25 3.63
C ILE A 495 -2.66 7.02 4.82
N ASP A 496 -3.98 6.94 5.05
CA ASP A 496 -4.63 7.55 6.21
C ASP A 496 -4.12 6.96 7.54
N ALA A 497 -3.97 5.64 7.60
CA ALA A 497 -3.39 4.95 8.75
C ALA A 497 -1.93 5.39 8.98
N LYS A 498 -1.10 5.41 7.93
CA LYS A 498 0.28 5.89 8.03
C LYS A 498 0.38 7.31 8.58
N ASN A 499 -0.37 8.24 7.99
CA ASN A 499 -0.26 9.65 8.32
C ASN A 499 -0.70 9.90 9.78
N SER A 500 -1.85 9.36 10.16
CA SER A 500 -2.37 9.53 11.53
C SER A 500 -1.51 8.82 12.58
N LEU A 501 -0.98 7.62 12.30
CA LEU A 501 -0.05 6.94 13.21
C LEU A 501 1.26 7.71 13.38
N LEU A 502 1.85 8.22 12.29
CA LEU A 502 3.06 9.06 12.37
C LEU A 502 2.81 10.31 13.20
N TYR A 503 1.65 10.95 13.04
CA TYR A 503 1.28 12.11 13.85
C TYR A 503 1.17 11.74 15.32
N LEU A 504 0.48 10.65 15.65
CA LEU A 504 0.34 10.17 17.02
C LEU A 504 1.71 9.92 17.66
N LEU A 505 2.59 9.18 16.98
CA LEU A 505 3.91 8.83 17.50
C LEU A 505 4.81 10.06 17.69
N LYS A 506 4.78 11.04 16.77
CA LYS A 506 5.59 12.26 16.87
C LYS A 506 5.13 13.20 18.01
N ASN A 507 3.89 13.08 18.45
CA ASN A 507 3.30 13.93 19.50
C ASN A 507 3.09 13.17 20.83
N LEU A 508 3.43 11.89 20.90
CA LEU A 508 3.34 11.09 22.12
C LEU A 508 4.52 11.44 23.06
N THR A 509 4.23 11.63 24.35
CA THR A 509 5.22 11.92 25.39
C THR A 509 5.09 10.91 26.53
N SER A 510 6.11 10.77 27.36
CA SER A 510 6.02 9.90 28.55
C SER A 510 4.91 10.35 29.50
N GLU A 511 4.73 11.67 29.68
CA GLU A 511 3.65 12.25 30.50
C GLU A 511 2.26 11.97 29.91
N SER A 512 2.10 12.06 28.58
CA SER A 512 0.82 11.74 27.96
C SER A 512 0.47 10.25 28.08
N ILE A 513 1.45 9.36 28.10
CA ILE A 513 1.22 7.93 28.38
C ILE A 513 0.77 7.73 29.84
N GLU A 514 1.38 8.41 30.81
CA GLU A 514 1.00 8.30 32.22
C GLU A 514 -0.42 8.81 32.49
N GLY A 515 -0.78 9.96 31.92
CA GLY A 515 -2.12 10.57 32.08
C GLY A 515 -3.28 9.78 31.44
N LEU A 516 -2.99 8.70 30.70
CA LEU A 516 -4.02 7.79 30.18
C LEU A 516 -4.56 6.81 31.23
N ASN A 517 -3.84 6.61 32.33
CA ASN A 517 -4.23 5.73 33.44
C ASN A 517 -5.03 6.45 34.54
N GLU A 518 -4.87 7.77 34.65
CA GLU A 518 -5.69 8.64 35.51
C GLU A 518 -7.08 8.88 34.90
#